data_AF-A0A8X7QBI4-F1
#
_entry.id   AF-A0A8X7QBI4-F1
#
_cell.length_a   1.000
_cell.length_b   1.000
_cell.length_c   1.000
_cell.angle_alpha   90.00
_cell.angle_beta   90.00
_cell.angle_gamma   90.00
#
_symmetry.space_group_name_H-M   'P 1'
#
loop_
_entity.id
_entity.type
_entity.pdbx_description
1 polymer ?
#
loop_
_entity_poly.entity_id
_entity_poly.type
_entity_poly.pdbx_seq_one_letter_code
_entity_poly.pdbx_strand_id
1 'polypeptide(L)'
;MSAQLSVEGSTSLNYGDDPSVSVFILVLLAVSSLALVANGEDKTIKVKKVKGKKVCTQGWECVWWSEYCCNQTISDYFQVYQFEQLFAKRNTPIAHAVGFWDYQSFITAAAL
;
A
#
# COMPACT_ATOMS: atom_id res chain seq x y z
N MET A 1 -32.06 19.12 -4.44
CA MET A 1 -31.97 17.64 -4.47
C MET A 1 -30.61 17.29 -3.91
N SER A 2 -30.53 17.07 -2.60
CA SER A 2 -29.29 16.70 -1.91
C SER A 2 -29.58 15.43 -1.14
N ALA A 3 -28.89 14.36 -1.52
CA ALA A 3 -29.02 13.04 -0.95
C ALA A 3 -28.44 13.02 0.47
N GLN A 4 -29.21 12.42 1.37
CA GLN A 4 -28.81 12.04 2.71
C GLN A 4 -27.73 10.95 2.64
N LEU A 5 -26.62 11.13 3.35
CA LEU A 5 -25.80 10.02 3.81
C LEU A 5 -26.16 9.78 5.27
N SER A 6 -26.96 8.75 5.50
CA SER A 6 -27.34 8.27 6.83
C SER A 6 -26.11 7.62 7.46
N VAL A 7 -25.58 8.23 8.52
CA VAL A 7 -24.70 7.56 9.48
C VAL A 7 -25.57 7.28 10.71
N GLU A 8 -26.24 6.13 10.71
CA GLU A 8 -26.85 5.60 11.93
C GLU A 8 -25.74 5.11 12.84
N GLY A 9 -25.44 5.95 13.82
CA GLY A 9 -24.43 5.72 14.85
C GLY A 9 -24.55 6.79 15.92
N SER A 10 -25.77 6.96 16.45
CA SER A 10 -26.09 7.88 17.55
C SER A 10 -25.37 7.46 18.83
N THR A 11 -24.08 7.77 18.94
CA THR A 11 -23.43 7.92 20.24
C THR A 11 -23.40 9.39 20.56
N SER A 12 -24.39 9.80 21.35
CA SER A 12 -24.40 11.09 22.04
C SER A 12 -23.17 11.15 22.96
N LEU A 13 -22.03 11.61 22.45
CA LEU A 13 -20.90 11.97 23.29
C LEU A 13 -21.30 13.23 24.04
N ASN A 14 -21.77 13.05 25.28
CA ASN A 14 -21.83 14.12 26.25
C ASN A 14 -20.38 14.55 26.51
N TYR A 15 -19.92 15.54 25.75
CA TYR A 15 -18.66 16.23 25.96
C TYR A 15 -18.86 17.16 27.17
N GLY A 16 -18.83 16.58 28.37
CA GLY A 16 -18.46 17.34 29.55
C GLY A 16 -17.01 17.76 29.38
N ASP A 17 -16.73 19.04 29.59
CA ASP A 17 -15.42 19.71 29.47
C ASP A 17 -14.40 19.21 30.51
N ASP A 18 -14.19 17.89 30.61
CA ASP A 18 -13.17 17.29 31.45
C ASP A 18 -11.85 17.20 30.66
N PRO A 19 -10.80 17.99 31.03
CA PRO A 19 -9.54 18.04 30.30
C PRO A 19 -8.83 16.69 30.23
N SER A 20 -9.13 15.80 31.17
CA SER A 20 -8.63 14.43 31.21
C SER A 20 -9.10 13.60 30.01
N VAL A 21 -10.37 13.70 29.62
CA VAL A 21 -10.95 12.92 28.50
C VAL A 21 -10.36 13.36 27.17
N SER A 22 -10.18 14.67 26.99
CA SER A 22 -9.54 15.26 25.80
C SER A 22 -8.10 14.75 25.62
N VAL A 23 -7.32 14.68 26.70
CA VAL A 23 -5.95 14.15 26.68
C VAL A 23 -5.92 12.68 26.28
N PHE A 24 -6.83 11.85 26.79
CA PHE A 24 -6.90 10.43 26.44
C PHE A 24 -7.20 10.23 24.95
N ILE A 25 -8.12 11.01 24.37
CA ILE A 25 -8.45 10.93 22.94
C ILE A 25 -7.25 11.32 22.08
N LEU A 26 -6.54 12.39 22.43
CA LEU A 26 -5.35 12.85 21.68
C LEU A 26 -4.21 11.83 21.73
N VAL A 27 -4.00 11.18 22.88
CA VAL A 27 -3.00 10.11 23.02
C VAL A 27 -3.37 8.89 22.18
N LEU A 28 -4.63 8.47 22.18
CA LEU A 28 -5.10 7.35 21.35
C LEU A 28 -4.92 7.62 19.85
N LEU A 29 -5.22 8.84 19.40
CA LEU A 29 -4.99 9.24 18.01
C LEU A 29 -3.50 9.25 17.65
N ALA A 30 -2.63 9.77 18.52
CA ALA A 30 -1.18 9.79 18.28
C ALA A 30 -0.56 8.38 18.21
N VAL A 31 -1.03 7.45 19.06
CA VAL A 31 -0.56 6.04 19.02
C VAL A 31 -0.96 5.34 17.73
N SER A 32 -2.14 5.64 17.16
CA SER A 32 -2.59 5.03 15.91
C SER A 32 -1.70 5.38 14.70
N SER A 33 -1.11 6.58 14.68
CA SER A 33 -0.22 7.02 13.61
C SER A 33 1.17 6.36 13.61
N LEU A 34 1.58 5.69 14.71
CA LEU A 34 2.87 4.98 14.76
C LEU A 34 2.88 3.65 14.00
N ALA A 35 1.73 3.15 13.54
CA ALA A 35 1.65 1.88 12.81
C ALA A 35 2.07 1.97 11.32
N LEU A 36 2.33 3.18 10.79
CA LEU A 36 2.77 3.40 9.41
C LEU A 36 4.27 3.65 9.34
N VAL A 37 5.08 2.73 9.86
CA VAL A 37 6.52 2.71 9.54
C VAL A 37 6.69 1.97 8.22
N ALA A 38 7.09 2.70 7.18
CA ALA A 38 7.45 2.14 5.88
C ALA A 38 8.67 1.23 6.04
N ASN A 39 8.51 -0.07 5.77
CA ASN A 39 9.62 -1.00 5.68
C ASN A 39 10.47 -0.67 4.43
N GLY A 40 11.59 0.02 4.64
CA GLY A 40 12.68 0.02 3.68
C GLY A 40 13.38 -1.34 3.75
N GLU A 41 12.90 -2.32 2.99
CA GLU A 41 13.58 -3.62 2.89
C GLU A 41 14.86 -3.50 2.06
N ASP A 42 15.98 -3.93 2.66
CA ASP A 42 17.23 -4.15 1.93
C ASP A 42 17.02 -5.27 0.89
N LYS A 43 17.18 -4.94 -0.40
CA LYS A 43 17.02 -5.87 -1.53
C LYS A 43 18.16 -6.90 -1.59
N THR A 44 18.23 -7.84 -0.65
CA THR A 44 19.22 -8.92 -0.70
C THR A 44 18.80 -9.99 -1.70
N ILE A 45 19.61 -10.23 -2.74
CA ILE A 45 19.36 -11.28 -3.73
C ILE A 45 19.91 -12.60 -3.21
N LYS A 46 19.03 -13.59 -3.04
CA LYS A 46 19.42 -14.98 -2.71
C LYS A 46 19.45 -15.78 -4.00
N VAL A 47 20.49 -16.60 -4.17
CA VAL A 47 20.72 -17.38 -5.39
C VAL A 47 20.78 -18.87 -5.07
N LYS A 48 20.12 -19.68 -5.89
CA LYS A 48 20.16 -21.14 -5.84
C LYS A 48 20.26 -21.73 -7.24
N LYS A 49 20.79 -22.95 -7.36
CA LYS A 49 20.69 -23.76 -8.58
C LYS A 49 19.65 -24.86 -8.41
N VAL A 50 18.69 -24.96 -9.32
CA VAL A 50 17.69 -26.02 -9.38
C VAL A 50 17.75 -26.65 -10.76
N LYS A 51 18.07 -27.95 -10.84
CA LYS A 51 18.21 -28.68 -12.12
C LYS A 51 19.14 -27.98 -13.14
N GLY A 52 20.25 -27.41 -12.65
CA GLY A 52 21.21 -26.67 -13.48
C GLY A 52 20.83 -25.22 -13.83
N LYS A 53 19.59 -24.80 -13.58
CA LYS A 53 19.13 -23.42 -13.77
C LYS A 53 19.41 -22.55 -12.54
N LYS A 54 19.88 -21.33 -12.74
CA LYS A 54 20.03 -20.32 -11.68
C LYS A 54 18.65 -19.72 -11.39
N VAL A 55 18.20 -19.83 -10.15
CA VAL A 55 16.97 -19.22 -9.66
C VAL A 55 17.30 -18.32 -8.49
N CYS A 56 16.57 -17.22 -8.34
CA CYS A 56 16.81 -16.24 -7.31
C CYS A 56 15.51 -15.86 -6.58
N THR A 57 15.67 -15.34 -5.37
CA THR A 57 14.62 -14.62 -4.63
C THR A 57 15.17 -13.26 -4.20
N GLN A 58 14.31 -12.26 -4.13
CA GLN A 58 14.69 -10.88 -3.84
C GLN A 58 13.55 -10.15 -3.12
N GLY A 59 13.73 -9.88 -1.83
CA GLY A 59 12.76 -9.18 -0.99
C GLY A 59 11.33 -9.74 -1.07
N TRP A 60 10.36 -8.86 -0.83
CA TRP A 60 8.93 -9.16 -0.97
C TRP A 60 8.42 -9.23 -2.41
N GLU A 61 9.07 -8.57 -3.37
CA GLU A 61 8.60 -8.55 -4.78
C GLU A 61 8.87 -9.87 -5.52
N CYS A 62 9.85 -10.65 -5.05
CA CYS A 62 10.31 -11.88 -5.66
C CYS A 62 10.49 -12.98 -4.59
N VAL A 63 9.39 -13.37 -3.94
CA VAL A 63 9.40 -14.36 -2.85
C VAL A 63 9.68 -15.78 -3.36
N TRP A 64 9.21 -16.10 -4.57
CA TRP A 64 9.33 -17.41 -5.18
C TRP A 64 10.64 -17.58 -5.95
N TRP A 65 11.21 -18.79 -5.93
CA TRP A 65 12.43 -19.11 -6.68
C TRP A 65 12.17 -19.06 -8.18
N SER A 66 12.62 -18.00 -8.83
CA SER A 66 12.42 -17.77 -10.26
C SER A 66 13.73 -17.44 -10.96
N GLU A 67 13.89 -17.86 -12.21
CA GLU A 67 15.03 -17.46 -13.05
C GLU A 67 14.94 -15.99 -13.47
N TYR A 68 13.75 -15.39 -13.40
CA TYR A 68 13.48 -14.00 -13.78
C TYR A 68 13.79 -12.99 -12.67
N CYS A 69 13.86 -13.43 -11.41
CA CYS A 69 14.10 -12.59 -10.23
C CYS A 69 15.59 -12.35 -9.92
N CYS A 70 16.50 -12.66 -10.85
CA CYS A 70 17.94 -12.65 -10.60
C CYS A 70 18.65 -11.31 -10.88
N ASN A 71 17.96 -10.32 -11.43
CA ASN A 71 18.57 -9.06 -11.87
C ASN A 71 17.88 -7.85 -11.24
N GLN A 72 16.68 -7.53 -11.69
CA GLN A 72 15.89 -6.38 -11.26
C GLN A 72 14.49 -6.83 -10.86
N THR A 73 13.88 -6.13 -9.92
CA THR A 73 12.47 -6.26 -9.55
C THR A 73 11.59 -5.42 -10.46
N ILE A 74 10.28 -5.66 -10.39
CA ILE A 74 9.31 -4.90 -11.18
C ILE A 74 9.37 -3.42 -10.79
N SER A 75 9.50 -3.09 -9.51
CA SER A 75 9.67 -1.70 -9.07
C SER A 75 10.96 -1.02 -9.54
N ASP A 76 12.02 -1.77 -9.84
CA ASP A 76 13.26 -1.20 -10.37
C ASP A 76 13.10 -0.75 -11.84
N TYR A 77 12.37 -1.54 -12.63
CA TYR A 77 12.18 -1.31 -14.06
C TYR A 77 10.96 -0.44 -14.38
N PHE A 78 9.86 -0.65 -13.66
CA PHE A 78 8.57 -0.01 -13.87
C PHE A 78 8.27 0.93 -12.71
N GLN A 79 8.72 2.17 -12.84
CA GLN A 79 8.62 3.19 -11.81
C GLN A 79 7.25 3.88 -11.83
N VAL A 80 6.93 4.58 -10.73
CA VAL A 80 5.67 5.31 -10.54
C VAL A 80 5.32 6.20 -11.73
N TYR A 81 6.30 6.93 -12.29
CA TYR A 81 6.04 7.85 -13.40
C TYR A 81 5.57 7.10 -14.66
N GLN A 82 6.10 5.90 -14.94
CA GLN A 82 5.68 5.10 -16.10
C GLN A 82 4.26 4.58 -15.89
N PHE A 83 3.92 4.15 -14.68
CA PHE A 83 2.56 3.76 -14.33
C PHE A 83 1.57 4.91 -14.52
N GLU A 84 1.89 6.11 -14.00
CA GLU A 84 1.03 7.28 -14.13
C GLU A 84 0.89 7.74 -15.59
N GLN A 85 1.95 7.65 -16.39
CA GLN A 85 1.89 7.95 -17.83
C GLN A 85 1.05 6.93 -18.59
N LEU A 86 1.23 5.63 -18.30
CA LEU A 86 0.50 4.54 -18.97
C LEU A 86 -0.99 4.55 -18.62
N PHE A 87 -1.33 4.88 -17.36
CA PHE A 87 -2.70 4.90 -16.84
C PHE A 87 -3.19 6.30 -16.48
N ALA A 88 -2.83 7.30 -17.30
CA ALA A 88 -3.07 8.72 -17.03
C ALA A 88 -4.55 9.10 -16.82
N LYS A 89 -5.49 8.30 -17.35
CA LYS A 89 -6.94 8.58 -17.26
C LYS A 89 -7.69 7.75 -16.21
N ARG A 90 -7.03 6.85 -15.48
CA ARG A 90 -7.68 5.93 -14.54
C ARG A 90 -8.45 6.64 -13.42
N ASN A 91 -8.03 7.87 -13.08
CA ASN A 91 -8.63 8.70 -12.03
C ASN A 91 -9.48 9.86 -12.56
N THR A 92 -9.82 9.86 -13.86
CA THR A 92 -10.73 10.88 -14.40
C THR A 92 -12.16 10.68 -13.87
N PRO A 93 -12.99 11.73 -13.76
CA PRO A 93 -14.35 11.60 -13.20
C PRO A 93 -15.28 10.63 -13.95
N ILE A 94 -14.94 10.29 -15.20
CA ILE A 94 -15.69 9.33 -16.02
C ILE A 94 -15.22 7.88 -15.83
N ALA A 95 -14.07 7.66 -15.19
CA ALA A 95 -13.59 6.33 -14.90
C ALA A 95 -14.46 5.69 -13.81
N HIS A 96 -14.72 4.39 -13.94
CA HIS A 96 -15.57 3.66 -13.01
C HIS A 96 -14.85 3.30 -11.70
N ALA A 97 -13.52 3.41 -11.67
CA ALA A 97 -12.66 2.96 -10.58
C ALA A 97 -11.68 4.06 -10.13
N VAL A 98 -12.20 5.28 -9.98
CA VAL A 98 -11.40 6.44 -9.55
C VAL A 98 -10.75 6.14 -8.20
N GLY A 99 -9.43 6.28 -8.13
CA GLY A 99 -8.64 6.07 -6.91
C GLY A 99 -8.49 4.61 -6.49
N PHE A 100 -9.07 3.66 -7.22
CA PHE A 100 -9.02 2.25 -6.83
C PHE A 100 -7.68 1.58 -7.18
N TRP A 101 -7.15 1.87 -8.37
CA TRP A 101 -5.88 1.29 -8.83
C TRP A 101 -4.75 2.30 -8.65
N ASP A 102 -3.81 2.02 -7.75
CA ASP A 102 -2.59 2.80 -7.57
C ASP A 102 -1.34 1.98 -7.88
N TYR A 103 -0.20 2.66 -7.96
CA TYR A 103 1.08 2.02 -8.26
C TYR A 103 1.44 0.94 -7.25
N GLN A 104 1.20 1.20 -5.96
CA GLN A 104 1.52 0.25 -4.90
C GLN A 104 0.71 -1.04 -5.07
N SER A 105 -0.60 -0.95 -5.27
CA SER A 105 -1.46 -2.12 -5.50
C SER A 105 -1.03 -2.90 -6.74
N PHE A 106 -0.60 -2.21 -7.80
CA PHE A 106 -0.10 -2.84 -9.02
C PHE A 106 1.18 -3.66 -8.77
N ILE A 107 2.19 -3.08 -8.12
CA ILE A 107 3.45 -3.79 -7.83
C ILE A 107 3.21 -4.93 -6.85
N THR A 108 2.37 -4.72 -5.82
CA THR A 108 1.99 -5.78 -4.89
C THR A 108 1.30 -6.94 -5.58
N ALA A 109 0.38 -6.68 -6.51
CA ALA A 109 -0.26 -7.73 -7.28
C ALA A 109 0.71 -8.48 -8.21
N ALA A 110 1.73 -7.80 -8.73
CA ALA A 110 2.70 -8.41 -9.64
C ALA A 110 3.75 -9.30 -8.94
N ALA A 111 3.83 -9.22 -7.60
CA ALA A 111 4.72 -10.04 -6.77
C ALA A 111 4.11 -11.38 -6.31
N LEU A 112 2.80 -11.55 -6.49
CA LEU A 112 2.04 -12.75 -6.10
C LEU A 112 2.08 -13.82 -7.19
#